data_AF-A0A835P8K0-F1
#
_entry.id   AF-A0A835P8K0-F1
#
_cell.length_a   1.000
_cell.length_b   1.000
_cell.length_c   1.000
_cell.angle_alpha   90.00
_cell.angle_beta   90.00
_cell.angle_gamma   90.00
#
_symmetry.space_group_name_H-M   'P 1'
#
loop_
_entity.id
_entity.type
_entity.pdbx_description
1 polymer ?
#
loop_
_entity_poly.entity_id
_entity_poly.type
_entity_poly.pdbx_seq_one_letter_code
_entity_poly.pdbx_strand_id
1 'polypeptide(L)'
;MLRGKRLAFVGDSLNRNMWESLACILRSSLKDKDGAYEITGRKEFKHANSYAYKFSEYNCTIEFFRSPFLVQEWEAMSSNGTRKESLRLDVMDRVSSIYKTADVIVFNTGHWWTHEKTPKGKRQQFLHSLPCLCLPNSWFVKKSFFKWQEDFYQEGHQVH
;
A
#
# COMPACT_ATOMS: atom_id res chain seq x y z
N MET A 1 15.34 4.41 -16.88
CA MET A 1 14.99 3.66 -15.65
C MET A 1 13.51 3.28 -15.60
N LEU A 2 12.55 4.19 -15.81
CA LEU A 2 11.11 3.89 -15.72
C LEU A 2 10.42 3.51 -17.05
N ARG A 3 11.15 3.50 -18.18
CA ARG A 3 10.58 3.18 -19.49
C ARG A 3 10.12 1.71 -19.52
N GLY A 4 8.87 1.46 -19.89
CA GLY A 4 8.30 0.11 -19.91
C GLY A 4 8.00 -0.48 -18.53
N LYS A 5 7.97 0.34 -17.47
CA LYS A 5 7.87 -0.10 -16.07
C LYS A 5 6.60 0.40 -15.40
N ARG A 6 6.15 -0.36 -14.40
CA ARG A 6 5.08 0.00 -13.45
C ARG A 6 5.69 0.43 -12.12
N LEU A 7 5.34 1.63 -11.68
CA LEU A 7 5.75 2.20 -10.40
C LEU A 7 4.53 2.39 -9.50
N ALA A 8 4.51 1.74 -8.34
CA ALA A 8 3.40 1.82 -7.39
C ALA A 8 3.82 2.56 -6.11
N PHE A 9 3.10 3.62 -5.76
CA PHE A 9 3.14 4.28 -4.46
C PHE A 9 2.08 3.65 -3.57
N VAL A 10 2.46 3.13 -2.40
CA VAL A 10 1.53 2.44 -1.49
C VAL A 10 1.65 3.05 -0.10
N GLY A 11 0.57 3.68 0.37
CA GLY A 11 0.65 4.33 1.67
C GLY A 11 -0.43 5.35 1.98
N ASP A 12 -0.05 6.33 2.81
CA ASP A 12 -0.91 7.41 3.25
C ASP A 12 -0.94 8.62 2.30
N SER A 13 -1.49 9.74 2.78
CA SER A 13 -1.61 10.98 2.01
C SER A 13 -0.26 11.56 1.56
N LEU A 14 0.84 11.30 2.27
CA LEU A 14 2.16 11.77 1.85
C LEU A 14 2.62 11.03 0.58
N ASN A 15 2.35 9.72 0.47
CA ASN A 15 2.57 8.96 -0.76
C ASN A 15 1.75 9.54 -1.91
N ARG A 16 0.49 9.94 -1.67
CA ARG A 16 -0.35 10.57 -2.69
C ARG A 16 0.29 11.85 -3.22
N ASN A 17 0.77 12.71 -2.32
CA ASN A 17 1.44 13.95 -2.71
C ASN A 17 2.72 13.68 -3.54
N MET A 18 3.50 12.66 -3.17
CA MET A 18 4.68 12.25 -3.94
C MET A 18 4.31 11.73 -5.33
N TRP A 19 3.27 10.89 -5.43
CA TRP A 19 2.74 10.38 -6.69
C TRP A 19 2.22 11.51 -7.59
N GLU A 20 1.42 12.44 -7.04
CA GLU A 20 0.92 13.62 -7.76
C GLU A 20 2.09 14.48 -8.28
N SER A 21 3.08 14.73 -7.43
CA SER A 21 4.28 15.51 -7.80
C SER A 21 5.04 14.86 -8.95
N LEU A 22 5.27 13.54 -8.89
CA LEU A 22 5.93 12.81 -9.97
C LEU A 22 5.09 12.80 -11.26
N ALA A 23 3.78 12.65 -11.16
CA ALA A 23 2.88 12.72 -12.31
C ALA A 23 3.02 14.06 -13.05
N CYS A 24 3.08 15.17 -12.30
CA CYS A 24 3.30 16.50 -12.86
C CYS A 24 4.67 16.65 -13.53
N ILE A 25 5.75 16.16 -12.90
CA ILE A 25 7.10 16.20 -13.47
C ILE A 25 7.17 15.38 -14.77
N LEU A 26 6.58 14.19 -14.79
CA LEU A 26 6.57 13.36 -16.00
C LEU A 26 5.73 14.02 -17.10
N ARG A 27 4.55 14.56 -16.77
CA ARG A 27 3.70 15.27 -17.73
C ARG A 27 4.38 16.52 -18.30
N SER A 28 5.14 17.26 -17.49
CA SER A 28 5.86 18.45 -17.95
C SER A 28 7.00 18.09 -18.92
N SER A 29 7.63 16.93 -18.76
CA SER A 29 8.69 16.44 -19.65
C SER A 29 8.21 15.94 -21.02
N LEU A 30 6.91 15.59 -21.17
CA LEU A 30 6.38 15.07 -22.42
C LEU A 30 6.40 16.11 -23.54
N LYS A 31 6.73 15.67 -24.76
CA LYS A 31 6.58 16.49 -25.97
C LYS A 31 5.12 16.66 -26.33
N ASP A 32 4.36 15.57 -26.24
CA ASP A 32 2.91 15.54 -26.44
C ASP A 32 2.20 15.39 -25.09
N LYS A 33 1.42 16.41 -24.69
CA LYS A 33 0.72 16.42 -23.39
C LYS A 33 -0.47 15.45 -23.35
N ASP A 34 -0.98 15.03 -24.50
CA ASP A 34 -2.05 14.04 -24.58
C ASP A 34 -1.51 12.62 -24.39
N GLY A 35 -0.18 12.45 -24.47
CA GLY A 35 0.52 11.23 -24.12
C GLY A 35 0.48 10.84 -22.64
N ALA A 36 -0.07 11.69 -21.76
CA ALA A 36 -0.34 11.38 -20.35
C ALA A 36 -1.85 11.42 -20.07
N TYR A 37 -2.41 10.28 -19.66
CA TYR A 37 -3.84 10.17 -19.34
C TYR A 37 -4.09 9.27 -18.14
N GLU A 38 -5.17 9.59 -17.43
CA GLU A 38 -5.63 8.82 -16.29
C GLU A 38 -6.22 7.49 -16.76
N ILE A 39 -5.87 6.41 -16.06
CA ILE A 39 -6.37 5.06 -16.30
C ILE A 39 -7.12 4.50 -15.08
N THR A 40 -7.35 5.33 -14.07
CA THR A 40 -8.16 5.01 -12.88
C THR A 40 -9.53 4.50 -13.30
N GLY A 41 -9.98 3.39 -12.69
CA GLY A 41 -11.33 2.85 -12.91
C GLY A 41 -11.53 2.00 -14.17
N ARG A 42 -10.50 1.81 -15.01
CA ARG A 42 -10.49 0.72 -16.00
C ARG A 42 -10.63 -0.62 -15.26
N LYS A 43 -11.15 -1.67 -15.91
CA LYS A 43 -11.42 -2.97 -15.24
C LYS A 43 -10.18 -3.51 -14.52
N GLU A 44 -9.01 -3.29 -15.09
CA GLU A 44 -7.70 -3.65 -14.55
C GLU A 44 -7.20 -2.78 -13.37
N PHE A 45 -7.78 -1.58 -13.13
CA PHE A 45 -7.41 -0.62 -12.08
C PHE A 45 -8.61 -0.17 -11.22
N LYS A 46 -9.68 -0.97 -11.18
CA LYS A 46 -10.91 -0.67 -10.43
C LYS A 46 -10.77 -1.09 -8.97
N HIS A 47 -9.77 -0.57 -8.28
CA HIS A 47 -9.61 -0.79 -6.84
C HIS A 47 -10.15 0.43 -6.10
N ALA A 48 -10.88 0.20 -5.01
CA ALA A 48 -11.35 1.28 -4.17
C ALA A 48 -10.11 2.06 -3.66
N ASN A 49 -10.13 3.38 -3.85
CA ASN A 49 -9.06 4.30 -3.41
C ASN A 49 -7.68 4.09 -4.07
N SER A 50 -7.65 3.69 -5.35
CA SER A 50 -6.42 3.74 -6.17
C SER A 50 -6.52 4.75 -7.30
N TYR A 51 -5.38 5.32 -7.69
CA TYR A 51 -5.26 6.23 -8.84
C TYR A 51 -4.12 5.76 -9.76
N ALA A 52 -4.26 5.95 -11.06
CA ALA A 52 -3.23 5.53 -12.00
C ALA A 52 -3.13 6.44 -13.23
N TYR A 53 -1.90 6.72 -13.66
CA TYR A 53 -1.59 7.44 -14.89
C TYR A 53 -0.72 6.60 -15.82
N LYS A 54 -1.01 6.66 -17.13
CA LYS A 54 -0.14 6.11 -18.17
C LYS A 54 0.53 7.22 -18.97
N PHE A 55 1.83 7.05 -19.20
CA PHE A 55 2.65 7.92 -20.03
C PHE A 55 3.08 7.13 -21.28
N SER A 56 2.40 7.35 -22.41
CA SER A 56 2.59 6.61 -23.65
C SER A 56 4.01 6.72 -24.20
N GLU A 57 4.61 7.92 -24.21
CA GLU A 57 5.97 8.15 -24.73
C GLU A 57 7.03 7.32 -24.01
N TYR A 58 6.81 7.05 -22.71
CA TYR A 58 7.69 6.23 -21.88
C TYR A 58 7.21 4.79 -21.74
N ASN A 59 6.00 4.47 -22.24
CA ASN A 59 5.29 3.24 -21.91
C ASN A 59 5.37 2.90 -20.40
N CYS A 60 5.17 3.92 -19.55
CA CYS A 60 5.29 3.79 -18.11
C CYS A 60 3.94 4.04 -17.45
N THR A 61 3.67 3.33 -16.36
CA THR A 61 2.50 3.54 -15.54
C THR A 61 2.93 3.87 -14.12
N ILE A 62 2.36 4.93 -13.56
CA ILE A 62 2.52 5.29 -12.14
C ILE A 62 1.18 5.14 -11.44
N GLU A 63 1.19 4.47 -10.29
CA GLU A 63 -0.01 4.07 -9.56
C GLU A 63 0.11 4.54 -8.11
N PHE A 64 -1.02 4.88 -7.50
CA PHE A 64 -1.12 5.13 -6.07
C PHE A 64 -2.20 4.22 -5.48
N PHE A 65 -1.84 3.49 -4.43
CA PHE A 65 -2.73 2.66 -3.64
C PHE A 65 -2.84 3.24 -2.23
N ARG A 66 -4.05 3.65 -1.85
CA ARG A 66 -4.30 4.11 -0.49
C ARG A 66 -4.23 2.93 0.48
N SER A 67 -3.21 2.95 1.32
CA SER A 67 -2.98 1.95 2.36
C SER A 67 -2.29 2.59 3.57
N PRO A 68 -3.00 3.40 4.37
CA PRO A 68 -2.38 4.22 5.41
C PRO A 68 -1.60 3.39 6.44
N PHE A 69 -2.01 2.14 6.68
CA PHE A 69 -1.39 1.23 7.65
C PHE A 69 -0.66 0.04 7.01
N LEU A 70 -0.69 -0.11 5.68
CA LEU A 70 -0.17 -1.27 4.91
C LEU A 70 -0.84 -2.63 5.21
N VAL A 71 -1.57 -2.72 6.31
CA VAL A 71 -2.27 -3.92 6.78
C VAL A 71 -3.79 -3.76 6.69
N GLN A 72 -4.50 -4.86 6.80
CA GLN A 72 -5.95 -4.86 6.65
C GLN A 72 -6.66 -4.14 7.82
N GLU A 73 -7.46 -3.14 7.47
CA GLU A 73 -8.41 -2.48 8.37
C GLU A 73 -9.66 -3.36 8.59
N TRP A 74 -10.20 -3.32 9.82
CA TRP A 74 -11.35 -4.09 10.26
C TRP A 74 -12.19 -3.28 11.25
N GLU A 75 -13.51 -3.37 11.17
CA GLU A 75 -14.41 -2.77 12.17
C GLU A 75 -14.76 -3.80 13.25
N ALA A 76 -14.34 -3.57 14.49
CA ALA A 76 -14.79 -4.35 15.63
C ALA A 76 -15.97 -3.63 16.32
N MET A 77 -17.07 -4.34 16.55
CA MET A 77 -18.12 -3.83 17.43
C MET A 77 -17.60 -3.81 18.87
N SER A 78 -17.64 -2.64 19.51
CA SER A 78 -17.42 -2.52 20.95
C SER A 78 -18.66 -3.03 21.69
N SER A 79 -18.46 -3.44 22.95
CA SER A 79 -19.54 -3.82 23.89
C SER A 79 -20.68 -2.79 24.02
N ASN A 80 -20.42 -1.54 23.61
CA ASN A 80 -21.32 -0.41 23.76
C ASN A 80 -22.04 -0.08 22.43
N GLY A 81 -21.98 -0.97 21.43
CA GLY A 81 -22.57 -0.76 20.10
C GLY A 81 -21.80 0.21 19.19
N THR A 82 -20.71 0.82 19.68
CA THR A 82 -19.85 1.70 18.87
C THR A 82 -18.91 0.90 17.98
N ARG A 83 -18.80 1.31 16.71
CA ARG A 83 -17.80 0.77 15.78
C ARG A 83 -16.43 1.31 16.17
N LYS A 84 -15.49 0.40 16.46
CA LYS A 84 -14.09 0.75 16.63
C LYS A 84 -13.33 0.25 15.42
N GLU A 85 -12.64 1.16 14.73
CA GLU A 85 -11.62 0.79 13.77
C GLU A 85 -10.58 -0.10 14.48
N SER A 86 -10.06 -1.10 13.78
CA SER A 86 -9.09 -2.07 14.29
C SER A 86 -8.22 -2.54 13.14
N LEU A 87 -6.98 -2.92 13.43
CA LEU A 87 -6.02 -3.36 12.42
C LEU A 87 -5.70 -4.85 12.61
N ARG A 88 -5.78 -5.62 11.53
CA ARG A 88 -5.23 -6.98 11.48
C ARG A 88 -3.75 -6.90 11.13
N LEU A 89 -2.92 -6.80 12.17
CA LEU A 89 -1.49 -6.54 12.03
C LEU A 89 -0.71 -7.70 11.37
N ASP A 90 -1.34 -8.86 11.22
CA ASP A 90 -0.81 -10.10 10.64
C ASP A 90 -1.10 -10.27 9.14
N VAL A 91 -1.98 -9.44 8.57
CA VAL A 91 -2.43 -9.57 7.18
C VAL A 91 -2.23 -8.26 6.43
N MET A 92 -1.55 -8.33 5.29
CA MET A 92 -1.39 -7.18 4.39
C MET A 92 -2.75 -6.71 3.87
N ASP A 93 -2.80 -5.47 3.41
CA ASP A 93 -4.02 -4.95 2.79
C ASP A 93 -4.51 -5.84 1.63
N ARG A 94 -5.82 -5.75 1.37
CA ARG A 94 -6.47 -6.58 0.33
C ARG A 94 -5.95 -6.31 -1.07
N VAL A 95 -5.36 -5.13 -1.28
CA VAL A 95 -4.85 -4.71 -2.59
C VAL A 95 -3.38 -5.09 -2.80
N SER A 96 -2.74 -5.73 -1.82
CA SER A 96 -1.35 -6.18 -1.89
C SER A 96 -1.02 -7.06 -3.08
N SER A 97 -1.91 -7.98 -3.44
CA SER A 97 -1.70 -8.85 -4.60
C SER A 97 -1.62 -8.09 -5.93
N ILE A 98 -2.18 -6.88 -6.01
CA ILE A 98 -2.17 -6.06 -7.23
C ILE A 98 -0.84 -5.34 -7.36
N TYR A 99 -0.46 -4.55 -6.35
CA TYR A 99 0.78 -3.78 -6.42
C TYR A 99 2.04 -4.66 -6.31
N LYS A 100 1.92 -5.91 -5.81
CA LYS A 100 3.00 -6.91 -5.84
C LYS A 100 3.52 -7.18 -7.25
N THR A 101 2.74 -6.89 -8.29
CA THR A 101 3.14 -7.09 -9.69
C THR A 101 3.81 -5.87 -10.33
N ALA A 102 4.04 -4.80 -9.57
CA ALA A 102 4.76 -3.62 -10.05
C ALA A 102 6.27 -3.86 -10.06
N ASP A 103 6.98 -3.23 -11.00
CA ASP A 103 8.43 -3.32 -11.10
C ASP A 103 9.15 -2.55 -9.97
N VAL A 104 8.54 -1.44 -9.53
CA VAL A 104 9.08 -0.60 -8.46
C VAL A 104 7.94 -0.24 -7.51
N ILE A 105 8.17 -0.41 -6.21
CA ILE A 105 7.17 -0.12 -5.18
C ILE A 105 7.77 0.83 -4.14
N VAL A 106 7.05 1.90 -3.81
CA VAL A 106 7.44 2.93 -2.85
C VAL A 106 6.43 2.97 -1.72
N PHE A 107 6.85 2.51 -0.55
CA PHE A 107 6.02 2.47 0.65
C PHE A 107 6.23 3.69 1.55
N ASN A 108 5.14 4.22 2.12
CA ASN A 108 5.18 5.16 3.24
C ASN A 108 4.00 4.88 4.18
N THR A 109 4.31 4.75 5.47
CA THR A 109 3.32 4.69 6.53
C THR A 109 3.91 5.36 7.77
N GLY A 110 3.21 6.35 8.31
CA GLY A 110 3.73 7.13 9.43
C GLY A 110 2.70 8.08 10.02
N HIS A 111 2.01 8.83 9.15
CA HIS A 111 1.14 9.92 9.59
C HIS A 111 -0.12 9.45 10.34
N TRP A 112 -0.54 8.20 10.13
CA TRP A 112 -1.76 7.64 10.73
C TRP A 112 -1.53 6.89 12.05
N TRP A 113 -0.27 6.73 12.48
CA TRP A 113 0.09 6.07 13.72
C TRP A 113 -0.10 6.97 14.94
N THR A 114 -1.31 7.51 15.14
CA THR A 114 -1.65 8.25 16.36
C THR A 114 -2.08 7.30 17.47
N HIS A 115 -1.84 7.68 18.73
CA HIS A 115 -2.17 6.86 19.91
C HIS A 115 -3.65 6.43 19.98
N GLU A 116 -4.55 7.24 19.43
CA GLU A 116 -5.99 6.97 19.38
C GLU A 116 -6.37 5.94 18.29
N LYS A 117 -5.66 5.95 17.16
CA LYS A 117 -5.88 5.06 16.00
C LYS A 117 -5.00 3.81 16.01
N THR A 118 -4.30 3.58 17.11
CA THR A 118 -3.73 2.28 17.46
C THR A 118 -4.59 1.57 18.51
N PRO A 119 -5.87 1.25 18.22
CA PRO A 119 -6.68 0.50 19.14
C PRO A 119 -6.09 -0.91 19.21
N LYS A 120 -5.51 -1.23 20.37
CA LYS A 120 -5.28 -2.58 20.92
C LYS A 120 -5.47 -3.67 19.86
N GLY A 121 -4.46 -3.89 19.01
CA GLY A 121 -4.56 -4.86 17.92
C GLY A 121 -4.96 -6.22 18.51
N LYS A 122 -6.20 -6.65 18.25
CA LYS A 122 -6.67 -7.94 18.73
C LYS A 122 -6.08 -9.00 17.80
N ARG A 123 -5.08 -9.74 18.30
CA ARG A 123 -4.65 -11.01 17.70
C ARG A 123 -5.88 -11.91 17.55
N GLN A 124 -6.12 -12.44 16.35
CA GLN A 124 -6.85 -13.70 16.24
C GLN A 124 -5.83 -14.80 16.59
N GLN A 125 -6.03 -15.47 17.72
CA GLN A 125 -5.07 -16.39 18.36
C GLN A 125 -4.61 -17.51 17.42
N PHE A 126 -3.29 -17.60 17.20
CA PHE A 126 -2.61 -18.84 16.78
C PHE A 126 -1.19 -19.01 17.35
N LEU A 127 -0.86 -18.37 18.48
CA LEU A 127 0.41 -18.63 19.18
C LEU A 127 0.15 -18.65 20.69
N HIS A 128 -0.05 -19.84 21.23
CA HIS A 128 -0.38 -20.12 22.63
C HIS A 128 0.79 -20.04 23.63
N SER A 129 1.95 -19.45 23.29
CA SER A 129 3.14 -19.63 24.14
C SER A 129 4.16 -18.49 24.22
N LEU A 130 3.82 -17.23 23.87
CA LEU A 130 4.73 -16.10 24.08
C LEU A 130 4.15 -15.09 25.08
N PRO A 131 4.89 -14.71 26.14
CA PRO A 131 4.45 -13.70 27.08
C PRO A 131 4.13 -12.39 26.34
N CYS A 132 3.10 -11.69 26.81
CA CYS A 132 2.61 -10.43 26.29
C CYS A 132 3.69 -9.34 26.32
N LEU A 133 4.59 -9.35 25.34
CA LEU A 133 5.45 -8.22 25.04
C LEU A 133 4.55 -7.09 24.53
N CYS A 134 4.49 -5.98 25.30
CA CYS A 134 3.88 -4.72 24.91
C CYS A 134 4.71 -4.05 23.79
N LEU A 135 4.81 -4.70 22.64
CA LEU A 135 5.45 -4.12 21.47
C LEU A 135 4.51 -3.07 20.89
N PRO A 136 5.03 -1.88 20.51
CA PRO A 136 4.25 -0.91 19.76
C PRO A 136 3.62 -1.58 18.53
N ASN A 137 2.36 -1.27 18.19
CA ASN A 137 1.69 -1.86 17.03
C ASN A 137 2.49 -1.68 15.72
N SER A 138 3.30 -0.63 15.64
CA SER A 138 4.24 -0.37 14.53
C SER A 138 5.29 -1.47 14.35
N TRP A 139 5.67 -2.18 15.43
CA TRP A 139 6.60 -3.31 15.35
C TRP A 139 5.99 -4.51 14.62
N PHE A 140 4.70 -4.78 14.85
CA PHE A 140 4.01 -5.89 14.19
C PHE A 140 3.75 -5.60 12.70
N VAL A 141 3.42 -4.36 12.34
CA VAL A 141 3.33 -3.98 10.92
C VAL A 141 4.69 -4.09 10.24
N LYS A 142 5.77 -3.63 10.89
CA LYS A 142 7.11 -3.88 10.38
C LYS A 142 7.35 -5.37 10.16
N LYS A 143 7.00 -6.23 11.12
CA LYS A 143 7.17 -7.69 10.98
C LYS A 143 6.40 -8.27 9.80
N SER A 144 5.12 -7.95 9.66
CA SER A 144 4.27 -8.45 8.55
C SER A 144 4.71 -7.89 7.20
N PHE A 145 5.10 -6.62 7.17
CA PHE A 145 5.69 -5.98 6.00
C PHE A 145 7.02 -6.63 5.60
N PHE A 146 7.92 -6.89 6.54
CA PHE A 146 9.19 -7.58 6.26
C PHE A 146 8.95 -9.00 5.75
N LYS A 147 8.01 -9.74 6.35
CA LYS A 147 7.62 -11.05 5.82
C LYS A 147 7.10 -10.94 4.38
N TRP A 148 6.18 -10.02 4.11
CA TRP A 148 5.66 -9.80 2.76
C TRP A 148 6.77 -9.42 1.77
N GLN A 149 7.72 -8.60 2.21
CA GLN A 149 8.88 -8.20 1.42
C GLN A 149 9.77 -9.41 1.09
N GLU A 150 10.05 -10.29 2.05
CA GLU A 150 10.80 -11.51 1.76
C GLU A 150 10.06 -12.45 0.81
N ASP A 151 8.76 -12.64 1.02
CA ASP A 151 7.93 -13.44 0.11
C ASP A 151 7.94 -12.82 -1.32
N PHE A 152 7.92 -11.49 -1.44
CA PHE A 152 8.07 -10.77 -2.72
C PHE A 152 9.43 -11.03 -3.38
N TYR A 153 10.54 -10.94 -2.64
CA TYR A 153 11.87 -11.21 -3.18
C TYR A 153 12.04 -12.67 -3.62
N GLN A 154 11.57 -13.64 -2.82
CA GLN A 154 11.70 -15.07 -3.14
C GLN A 154 10.89 -15.47 -4.38
N GLU A 155 9.68 -14.93 -4.55
CA GLU A 155 8.87 -15.20 -5.75
C GLU A 155 9.45 -14.55 -7.01
N GLY A 156 10.08 -13.38 -6.89
CA GLY A 156 10.76 -12.71 -8.01
C GLY A 156 11.97 -13.51 -8.55
N HIS A 157 12.61 -14.34 -7.72
CA HIS A 157 13.73 -15.19 -8.13
C HIS A 157 13.32 -16.54 -8.74
N GLN A 158 12.04 -16.92 -8.69
CA GLN A 158 11.53 -18.14 -9.33
C GLN A 158 11.23 -17.94 -10.83
N VAL A 159 11.32 -16.71 -11.33
CA VAL A 159 11.03 -16.34 -12.72
C VAL A 159 12.30 -15.84 -13.41
N HIS A 160 13.31 -16.71 -13.50
CA HIS A 160 14.48 -16.53 -14.36
C HIS A 160 14.89 -17.85 -15.00
#